data_AF-A0A3M0WYU1-F1
#
_entry.id   AF-A0A3M0WYU1-F1
#
_cell.length_a   1.000
_cell.length_b   1.000
_cell.length_c   1.000
_cell.angle_alpha   90.00
_cell.angle_beta   90.00
_cell.angle_gamma   90.00
#
_symmetry.space_group_name_H-M   'P 1'
#
loop_
_entity.id
_entity.type
_entity.pdbx_description
1 polymer ?
#
loop_
_entity_poly.entity_id
_entity_poly.type
_entity_poly.pdbx_seq_one_letter_code
_entity_poly.pdbx_strand_id
1 'polypeptide(L)'
;MTPTEYIWLTARTASKSFHADRVNSAALAIDINRSIADLERLDAYKKALFYGKPMPSGYYSDEASKFVPACAPADADFMHGVLGIATEAGELLELLRRWRWPLSSDPALDRRTAIKEELGDLFWYIAMLCRWAQLDFETIMRSNIEKLKARYPDGFTETRTLNRNVEAEQLAFNFSEGGE
;
A
#
# COMPACT_ATOMS: atom_id res chain seq x y z
N MET A 1 -14.87 11.25 -11.22
CA MET A 1 -14.49 11.55 -9.82
C MET A 1 -13.07 12.05 -9.86
N THR A 2 -12.84 13.27 -9.42
CA THR A 2 -11.51 13.86 -9.41
C THR A 2 -10.69 13.33 -8.23
N PRO A 3 -9.34 13.32 -8.31
CA PRO A 3 -8.48 12.99 -7.17
C PRO A 3 -8.76 13.85 -5.93
N THR A 4 -9.07 15.14 -6.14
CA THR A 4 -9.44 16.06 -5.05
C THR A 4 -10.71 15.62 -4.33
N GLU A 5 -11.76 15.27 -5.07
CA GLU A 5 -13.00 14.73 -4.49
C GLU A 5 -12.75 13.43 -3.72
N TYR A 6 -11.91 12.55 -4.27
CA TYR A 6 -11.54 11.29 -3.63
C TYR A 6 -10.85 11.51 -2.27
N ILE A 7 -9.90 12.46 -2.20
CA ILE A 7 -9.23 12.84 -0.95
C ILE A 7 -10.27 13.30 0.10
N TRP A 8 -11.21 14.17 -0.26
CA TRP A 8 -12.25 14.63 0.66
C TRP A 8 -13.14 13.49 1.17
N LEU A 9 -13.46 12.52 0.30
CA LEU A 9 -14.31 11.37 0.65
C LEU A 9 -13.65 10.38 1.61
N THR A 10 -12.31 10.38 1.71
CA THR A 10 -11.61 9.58 2.72
C THR A 10 -12.08 9.92 4.13
N ALA A 11 -12.32 11.20 4.45
CA ALA A 11 -12.77 11.63 5.77
C ALA A 11 -14.17 11.12 6.15
N ARG A 12 -15.02 10.79 5.16
CA ARG A 12 -16.36 10.23 5.40
C ARG A 12 -16.30 8.75 5.83
N THR A 13 -15.29 8.04 5.36
CA THR A 13 -15.20 6.57 5.48
C THR A 13 -14.07 6.12 6.41
N ALA A 14 -13.16 7.02 6.77
CA ALA A 14 -12.14 6.79 7.78
C ALA A 14 -12.76 6.59 9.17
N SER A 15 -12.10 5.76 9.99
CA SER A 15 -12.44 5.63 11.41
C SER A 15 -12.29 6.97 12.11
N LYS A 16 -13.30 7.35 12.89
CA LYS A 16 -13.25 8.52 13.78
C LYS A 16 -12.67 8.18 15.16
N SER A 17 -12.57 6.89 15.48
CA SER A 17 -12.06 6.39 16.76
C SER A 17 -10.56 6.11 16.66
N PHE A 18 -9.81 6.49 17.70
CA PHE A 18 -8.39 6.15 17.88
C PHE A 18 -8.16 5.58 19.28
N HIS A 19 -8.07 4.25 19.38
CA HIS A 19 -8.00 3.49 20.63
C HIS A 19 -6.54 3.18 21.03
N ALA A 20 -5.74 4.23 21.25
CA ALA A 20 -4.29 4.12 21.48
C ALA A 20 -3.92 3.28 22.72
N ASP A 21 -4.81 3.23 23.71
CA ASP A 21 -4.68 2.48 24.96
C ASP A 21 -4.72 0.96 24.75
N ARG A 22 -5.25 0.49 23.62
CA ARG A 22 -5.35 -0.94 23.29
C ARG A 22 -4.08 -1.55 22.73
N VAL A 23 -3.07 -0.74 22.41
CA VAL A 23 -1.86 -1.21 21.72
C VAL A 23 -0.63 -0.94 22.58
N ASN A 24 0.16 -1.99 22.83
CA ASN A 24 1.45 -1.83 23.48
C ASN A 24 2.43 -1.14 22.52
N SER A 25 2.85 0.08 22.87
CA SER A 25 3.75 0.91 22.09
C SER A 25 5.08 0.22 21.76
N ALA A 26 5.68 -0.49 22.72
CA ALA A 26 6.96 -1.16 22.50
C ALA A 26 6.83 -2.37 21.56
N ALA A 27 5.76 -3.16 21.73
CA ALA A 27 5.46 -4.27 20.83
C ALA A 27 5.23 -3.78 19.39
N LEU A 28 4.43 -2.72 19.22
CA LEU A 28 4.19 -2.11 17.91
C LEU A 28 5.49 -1.62 17.26
N ALA A 29 6.39 -0.98 18.02
CA ALA A 29 7.69 -0.54 17.50
C ALA A 29 8.56 -1.71 17.04
N ILE A 30 8.57 -2.83 17.77
CA ILE A 30 9.32 -4.05 17.40
C ILE A 30 8.78 -4.61 16.08
N ASP A 31 7.46 -4.72 15.93
CA ASP A 31 6.86 -5.30 14.73
C ASP A 31 6.98 -4.38 13.52
N ILE A 32 6.96 -3.05 13.71
CA ILE A 32 7.30 -2.08 12.65
C ILE A 32 8.75 -2.29 12.18
N ASN A 33 9.71 -2.40 13.10
CA ASN A 33 11.12 -2.61 12.74
C ASN A 33 11.33 -3.93 11.97
N ARG A 34 10.66 -5.01 12.40
CA ARG A 34 10.69 -6.29 11.68
C ARG A 34 10.11 -6.16 10.28
N SER A 35 8.97 -5.47 10.15
CA SER A 35 8.31 -5.24 8.86
C SER A 35 9.20 -4.44 7.91
N ILE A 36 9.87 -3.39 8.40
CA ILE A 36 10.83 -2.61 7.61
C ILE A 36 11.95 -3.53 7.09
N ALA A 37 12.55 -4.35 7.97
CA ALA A 37 13.60 -5.28 7.57
C ALA A 37 13.13 -6.31 6.52
N ASP A 38 11.92 -6.84 6.64
CA ASP A 38 11.36 -7.76 5.64
C ASP A 38 11.08 -7.05 4.30
N LEU A 39 10.64 -5.80 4.32
CA LEU A 39 10.41 -5.00 3.12
C LEU A 39 11.72 -4.59 2.43
N GLU A 40 12.79 -4.30 3.18
CA GLU A 40 14.13 -4.11 2.65
C GLU A 40 14.64 -5.37 1.92
N ARG A 41 14.30 -6.56 2.43
CA ARG A 41 14.62 -7.81 1.73
C ARG A 41 13.88 -7.92 0.40
N LEU A 42 12.61 -7.52 0.34
CA LEU A 42 11.84 -7.47 -0.91
C LEU A 42 12.41 -6.46 -1.90
N ASP A 43 12.87 -5.30 -1.42
CA ASP A 43 13.57 -4.32 -2.26
C ASP A 43 14.88 -4.88 -2.83
N ALA A 44 15.63 -5.68 -2.06
CA ALA A 44 16.81 -6.38 -2.60
C ALA A 44 16.44 -7.31 -3.76
N TYR A 45 15.36 -8.10 -3.63
CA TYR A 45 14.85 -8.93 -4.73
C TYR A 45 14.40 -8.10 -5.92
N LYS A 46 13.67 -6.99 -5.71
CA LYS A 46 13.27 -6.05 -6.78
C LYS A 46 14.50 -5.53 -7.53
N LYS A 47 15.50 -5.05 -6.80
CA LYS A 47 16.76 -4.51 -7.35
C LYS A 47 17.54 -5.57 -8.12
N ALA A 48 17.51 -6.83 -7.69
CA ALA A 48 18.12 -7.92 -8.44
C ALA A 48 17.35 -8.24 -9.73
N LEU A 49 16.03 -8.33 -9.64
CA LEU A 49 15.17 -8.70 -10.77
C LEU A 49 15.11 -7.64 -11.86
N PHE A 50 14.97 -6.37 -11.47
CA PHE A 50 14.68 -5.29 -12.42
C PHE A 50 15.88 -4.39 -12.70
N TYR A 51 16.87 -4.32 -11.80
CA TYR A 51 18.05 -3.47 -11.97
C TYR A 51 19.35 -4.26 -12.14
N GLY A 52 19.31 -5.60 -12.06
CA GLY A 52 20.48 -6.47 -12.22
C GLY A 52 21.49 -6.39 -11.08
N LYS A 53 21.12 -5.86 -9.90
CA LYS A 53 22.02 -5.80 -8.75
C LYS A 53 22.27 -7.21 -8.19
N PRO A 54 23.50 -7.54 -7.76
CA PRO A 54 23.74 -8.80 -7.08
C PRO A 54 22.97 -8.83 -5.75
N MET A 55 22.38 -9.97 -5.43
CA MET A 55 21.71 -10.18 -4.15
C MET A 55 22.73 -10.17 -2.99
N PRO A 56 22.37 -9.65 -1.80
CA PRO A 56 23.25 -9.68 -0.65
C PRO A 56 23.57 -11.11 -0.18
N SER A 57 24.77 -11.29 0.40
CA SER A 57 25.16 -12.56 1.02
C SER A 57 24.21 -12.94 2.17
N GLY A 58 23.93 -14.23 2.33
CA GLY A 58 23.03 -14.75 3.37
C GLY A 58 21.54 -14.77 3.02
N TYR A 59 21.14 -14.27 1.83
CA TYR A 59 19.77 -14.36 1.34
C TYR A 59 19.45 -15.70 0.65
N TYR A 60 20.49 -16.46 0.27
CA TYR A 60 20.36 -17.78 -0.35
C TYR A 60 20.66 -18.89 0.65
N SER A 61 19.82 -19.92 0.68
CA SER A 61 20.21 -21.27 1.11
C SER A 61 20.27 -22.15 -0.13
N ASP A 62 21.48 -22.59 -0.48
CA ASP A 62 21.88 -23.60 -1.46
C ASP A 62 21.03 -23.87 -2.72
N GLU A 63 21.66 -23.56 -3.86
CA GLU A 63 21.68 -24.22 -5.20
C GLU A 63 20.38 -24.67 -5.91
N ALA A 64 19.22 -24.79 -5.27
CA ALA A 64 18.03 -25.43 -5.83
C ALA A 64 16.98 -24.48 -6.46
N SER A 65 17.05 -23.17 -6.24
CA SER A 65 16.02 -22.21 -6.68
C SER A 65 16.57 -21.14 -7.63
N LYS A 66 17.18 -21.56 -8.76
CA LYS A 66 17.74 -20.63 -9.76
C LYS A 66 16.69 -19.86 -10.56
N PHE A 67 15.40 -20.13 -10.36
CA PHE A 67 14.34 -19.46 -11.11
C PHE A 67 13.30 -18.91 -10.13
N VAL A 68 13.12 -17.60 -10.16
CA VAL A 68 11.77 -17.04 -9.95
C VAL A 68 10.84 -17.85 -10.84
N PRO A 69 9.68 -18.35 -10.35
CA PRO A 69 8.74 -19.10 -11.18
C PRO A 69 8.63 -18.40 -12.52
N ALA A 70 8.80 -19.14 -13.63
CA ALA A 70 8.94 -18.59 -14.97
C ALA A 70 7.80 -17.63 -15.25
N CYS A 71 8.04 -16.36 -14.93
CA CYS A 71 7.09 -15.28 -15.03
C CYS A 71 7.11 -14.95 -16.52
N ALA A 72 5.96 -15.04 -17.17
CA ALA A 72 5.88 -14.60 -18.55
C ALA A 72 6.39 -13.15 -18.60
N PRO A 73 7.10 -12.71 -19.65
CA PRO A 73 7.50 -11.31 -19.76
C PRO A 73 6.35 -10.32 -19.56
N ALA A 74 5.11 -10.74 -19.87
CA ALA A 74 3.87 -9.99 -19.63
C ALA A 74 3.55 -9.76 -18.14
N ASP A 75 4.00 -10.63 -17.23
CA ASP A 75 3.75 -10.54 -15.79
C ASP A 75 4.89 -9.83 -15.04
N ALA A 76 6.00 -9.52 -15.73
CA ALA A 76 7.14 -8.80 -15.16
C ALA A 76 6.73 -7.39 -14.68
N ASP A 77 5.87 -6.71 -15.44
CA ASP A 77 5.37 -5.38 -15.06
C ASP A 77 4.48 -5.43 -13.81
N PHE A 78 3.66 -6.47 -13.69
CA PHE A 78 2.87 -6.73 -12.48
C PHE A 78 3.77 -6.96 -11.27
N MET A 79 4.77 -7.85 -11.41
CA MET A 79 5.72 -8.12 -10.34
C MET A 79 6.51 -6.87 -9.93
N HIS A 80 6.93 -6.04 -10.89
CA HIS A 80 7.66 -4.80 -10.61
C HIS A 80 6.77 -3.82 -9.86
N GLY A 81 5.52 -3.64 -10.29
CA GLY A 81 4.53 -2.80 -9.62
C GLY A 81 4.29 -3.23 -8.18
N VAL A 82 4.05 -4.53 -7.94
CA VAL A 82 3.76 -5.05 -6.59
C VAL A 82 4.97 -4.96 -5.66
N LEU A 83 6.16 -5.36 -6.11
CA LEU A 83 7.39 -5.26 -5.31
C LEU A 83 7.79 -3.80 -5.05
N GLY A 84 7.53 -2.93 -6.02
CA GLY A 84 7.68 -1.49 -5.87
C GLY A 84 6.80 -0.93 -4.77
N ILE A 85 5.49 -1.20 -4.82
CA ILE A 85 4.54 -0.79 -3.76
C ILE A 85 4.97 -1.30 -2.39
N ALA A 86 5.43 -2.56 -2.29
CA ALA A 86 5.92 -3.10 -1.03
C ALA A 86 7.16 -2.33 -0.52
N THR A 87 8.07 -1.94 -1.42
CA THR A 87 9.24 -1.14 -1.07
C THR A 87 8.83 0.23 -0.53
N GLU A 88 7.97 0.96 -1.25
CA GLU A 88 7.56 2.31 -0.85
C GLU A 88 6.70 2.30 0.43
N ALA A 89 5.96 1.21 0.68
CA ALA A 89 5.31 1.00 1.97
C ALA A 89 6.33 0.86 3.12
N GLY A 90 7.52 0.30 2.86
CA GLY A 90 8.61 0.21 3.81
C GLY A 90 9.19 1.58 4.17
N GLU A 91 9.38 2.45 3.17
CA GLU A 91 9.82 3.83 3.38
C GLU A 91 8.77 4.65 4.17
N LEU A 92 7.47 4.45 3.90
CA LEU A 92 6.40 5.04 4.71
C LEU A 92 6.42 4.54 6.17
N LEU A 93 6.72 3.25 6.41
CA LEU A 93 6.90 2.71 7.76
C LEU A 93 8.13 3.30 8.45
N GLU A 94 9.20 3.54 7.71
CA GLU A 94 10.40 4.19 8.23
C GLU A 94 10.12 5.65 8.63
N LEU A 95 9.35 6.41 7.83
CA LEU A 95 8.86 7.74 8.22
C LEU A 95 8.01 7.67 9.49
N LEU A 96 7.07 6.71 9.58
CA LEU A 96 6.24 6.50 10.77
C LEU A 96 7.11 6.20 12.01
N ARG A 97 8.08 5.29 11.87
CA ARG A 97 9.01 4.92 12.94
C ARG A 97 9.80 6.13 13.41
N ARG A 98 10.40 6.88 12.48
CA ARG A 98 11.20 8.08 12.77
C ARG A 98 10.37 9.13 13.51
N TRP A 99 9.13 9.37 13.10
CA TRP A 99 8.29 10.40 13.73
C TRP A 99 7.68 9.97 15.07
N ARG A 100 7.44 8.66 15.28
CA ARG A 100 6.73 8.18 16.46
C ARG A 100 7.63 7.65 17.58
N TRP A 101 8.79 7.09 17.22
CA TRP A 101 9.87 6.66 18.12
C TRP A 101 11.22 7.26 17.68
N PRO A 102 11.37 8.59 17.72
CA PRO A 102 12.63 9.23 17.36
C PRO A 102 13.73 8.75 18.31
N LEU A 103 14.67 7.95 17.79
CA LEU A 103 15.92 7.61 18.49
C LEU A 103 16.90 8.79 18.51
N SER A 104 16.73 9.73 17.57
CA SER A 104 17.45 10.99 17.49
C SER A 104 16.49 12.12 17.15
N SER A 105 16.65 13.26 17.82
CA SER A 105 15.90 14.49 17.56
C SER A 105 16.37 15.10 16.24
N ASP A 106 15.76 14.71 15.11
CA ASP A 106 15.85 15.50 13.89
C ASP A 106 14.56 16.32 13.70
N PRO A 107 14.49 17.54 14.27
CA PRO A 107 13.36 18.44 14.11
C PRO A 107 13.31 19.10 12.72
N ALA A 108 14.29 18.87 11.84
CA ALA A 108 14.41 19.56 10.55
C ALA A 108 13.74 18.84 9.37
N LEU A 109 13.26 17.61 9.54
CA LEU A 109 12.62 16.89 8.45
C LEU A 109 11.23 17.49 8.15
N ASP A 110 11.11 18.15 6.99
CA ASP A 110 9.81 18.58 6.46
C ASP A 110 8.96 17.36 6.13
N ARG A 111 8.06 17.01 7.05
CA ARG A 111 7.17 15.86 6.93
C ARG A 111 6.33 15.89 5.66
N ARG A 112 5.96 17.09 5.19
CA ARG A 112 5.13 17.24 3.99
C ARG A 112 5.92 16.89 2.73
N THR A 113 7.18 17.30 2.67
CA THR A 113 8.05 16.97 1.53
C THR A 113 8.38 15.48 1.54
N ALA A 114 8.78 14.92 2.69
CA ALA A 114 9.08 13.49 2.80
C ALA A 114 7.89 12.61 2.41
N ILE A 115 6.69 12.86 2.94
CA ILE A 115 5.51 12.05 2.57
C ILE A 115 5.12 12.23 1.09
N LYS A 116 5.38 13.41 0.50
CA LYS A 116 5.08 13.66 -0.91
C LYS A 116 5.99 12.84 -1.83
N GLU A 117 7.25 12.66 -1.46
CA GLU A 117 8.22 11.84 -2.18
C GLU A 117 7.75 10.38 -2.21
N GLU A 118 7.54 9.77 -1.03
CA GLU A 118 7.12 8.37 -0.93
C GLU A 118 5.75 8.10 -1.57
N LEU A 119 4.79 9.04 -1.44
CA LEU A 119 3.50 8.92 -2.12
C LEU A 119 3.63 9.06 -3.64
N GLY A 120 4.60 9.84 -4.12
CA GLY A 120 4.89 9.98 -5.54
C GLY A 120 5.36 8.66 -6.15
N ASP A 121 6.29 7.99 -5.49
CA ASP A 121 6.81 6.69 -5.92
C ASP A 121 5.73 5.60 -5.79
N LEU A 122 4.93 5.62 -4.72
CA LEU A 122 3.76 4.75 -4.58
C LEU A 122 2.78 4.94 -5.75
N PHE A 123 2.47 6.18 -6.11
CA PHE A 123 1.60 6.48 -7.26
C PHE A 123 2.20 6.03 -8.59
N TRP A 124 3.52 6.10 -8.74
CA TRP A 124 4.20 5.62 -9.94
C TRP A 124 4.02 4.11 -10.12
N TYR A 125 4.22 3.31 -9.07
CA TYR A 125 4.00 1.87 -9.14
C TYR A 125 2.51 1.51 -9.26
N ILE A 126 1.60 2.26 -8.65
CA ILE A 126 0.15 2.07 -8.89
C ILE A 126 -0.18 2.36 -10.35
N ALA A 127 0.35 3.44 -10.95
CA ALA A 127 0.15 3.75 -12.36
C ALA A 127 0.68 2.64 -13.28
N MET A 128 1.80 2.02 -12.91
CA MET A 128 2.35 0.86 -13.61
C MET A 128 1.37 -0.33 -13.58
N LEU A 129 0.76 -0.61 -12.43
CA LEU A 129 -0.27 -1.66 -12.31
C LEU A 129 -1.55 -1.32 -13.07
N CYS A 130 -1.98 -0.05 -13.06
CA CYS A 130 -3.11 0.42 -13.87
C CYS A 130 -2.85 0.17 -15.36
N ARG A 131 -1.65 0.50 -15.85
CA ARG A 131 -1.23 0.24 -17.25
C ARG A 131 -1.26 -1.25 -17.57
N TRP A 132 -0.75 -2.09 -16.67
CA TRP A 132 -0.75 -3.54 -16.83
C TRP A 132 -2.17 -4.12 -16.87
N ALA A 133 -3.05 -3.64 -15.97
CA ALA A 133 -4.43 -4.10 -15.85
C ALA A 133 -5.41 -3.45 -16.83
N GLN A 134 -4.96 -2.48 -17.64
CA GLN A 134 -5.81 -1.65 -18.51
C GLN A 134 -6.92 -0.91 -17.75
N LEU A 135 -6.61 -0.46 -16.54
CA LEU A 135 -7.50 0.32 -15.69
C LEU A 135 -7.06 1.78 -15.65
N ASP A 136 -8.01 2.69 -15.42
CA ASP A 136 -7.72 4.09 -15.15
C ASP A 136 -7.99 4.46 -13.68
N PHE A 137 -7.33 5.52 -13.21
CA PHE A 137 -7.45 5.98 -11.83
C PHE A 137 -8.87 6.41 -11.47
N GLU A 138 -9.61 7.04 -12.39
CA GLU A 138 -10.95 7.56 -12.10
C GLU A 138 -11.93 6.41 -11.83
N THR A 139 -11.89 5.37 -12.66
CA THR A 139 -12.70 4.17 -12.48
C THR A 139 -12.37 3.49 -11.15
N ILE A 140 -11.09 3.28 -10.83
CA ILE A 140 -10.66 2.67 -9.55
C ILE A 140 -11.15 3.49 -8.35
N MET A 141 -10.96 4.81 -8.37
CA MET A 141 -11.39 5.69 -7.28
C MET A 141 -12.92 5.65 -7.10
N ARG A 142 -13.67 5.71 -8.20
CA ARG A 142 -15.13 5.68 -8.20
C ARG A 142 -15.66 4.37 -7.66
N SER A 143 -15.22 3.23 -8.20
CA SER A 143 -15.62 1.89 -7.76
C SER A 143 -15.28 1.68 -6.28
N ASN A 144 -14.14 2.18 -5.81
CA ASN A 144 -13.80 2.11 -4.40
C ASN A 144 -14.76 2.91 -3.51
N ILE A 145 -15.12 4.14 -3.89
CA ILE A 145 -16.07 4.96 -3.12
C ILE A 145 -17.46 4.35 -3.11
N GLU A 146 -17.98 3.84 -4.23
CA GLU A 146 -19.32 3.26 -4.27
C GLU A 146 -19.41 2.00 -3.39
N LYS A 147 -18.39 1.15 -3.43
CA LYS A 147 -18.22 0.04 -2.47
C LYS A 147 -18.21 0.52 -1.01
N LEU A 148 -17.46 1.59 -0.70
CA LEU A 148 -17.38 2.13 0.65
C LEU A 148 -18.70 2.78 1.10
N LYS A 149 -19.45 3.44 0.21
CA LYS A 149 -20.79 3.98 0.48
C LYS A 149 -21.81 2.86 0.71
N ALA A 150 -21.76 1.77 -0.05
CA ALA A 150 -22.60 0.61 0.19
C ALA A 150 -22.35 0.01 1.58
N ARG A 151 -21.07 -0.04 2.00
CA ARG A 151 -20.70 -0.45 3.35
C ARG A 151 -21.16 0.55 4.42
N TYR A 152 -21.01 1.84 4.16
CA TYR A 152 -21.21 2.95 5.10
C TYR A 152 -22.17 4.02 4.55
N PRO A 153 -23.47 3.71 4.35
CA PRO A 153 -24.42 4.65 3.73
C PRO A 153 -24.52 5.95 4.53
N ASP A 154 -24.60 5.82 5.86
CA ASP A 154 -24.68 6.93 6.82
C ASP A 154 -23.32 7.36 7.38
N GLY A 155 -22.21 6.87 6.78
CA GLY A 155 -20.83 7.09 7.26
C GLY A 155 -20.27 5.92 8.09
N PHE A 156 -18.98 6.03 8.46
CA PHE A 156 -18.27 4.96 9.15
C PHE A 156 -18.92 4.58 10.48
N THR A 157 -19.11 3.28 10.71
CA THR A 157 -19.56 2.71 11.99
C THR A 157 -18.85 1.39 12.28
N GLU A 158 -18.35 1.21 13.50
CA GLU A 158 -17.60 0.00 13.92
C GLU A 158 -18.43 -1.29 13.70
N THR A 159 -19.75 -1.23 13.95
CA THR A 159 -20.68 -2.36 13.76
C THR A 159 -20.73 -2.85 12.31
N ARG A 160 -20.67 -1.95 11.32
CA ARG A 160 -20.68 -2.33 9.90
C ARG A 160 -19.32 -2.79 9.39
N THR A 161 -18.23 -2.39 10.05
CA THR A 161 -16.90 -2.96 9.78
C THR A 161 -16.84 -4.43 10.21
N LEU A 162 -17.47 -4.77 11.33
CA LEU A 162 -17.52 -6.15 11.85
C LEU A 162 -18.54 -7.03 11.11
N ASN A 163 -19.66 -6.46 10.65
CA ASN A 163 -20.75 -7.19 9.97
C ASN A 163 -20.86 -6.80 8.49
N ARG A 164 -19.89 -7.23 7.68
CA ARG A 164 -19.79 -6.85 6.26
C ARG A 164 -20.78 -7.62 5.39
N ASN A 165 -21.46 -6.92 4.48
CA ASN A 165 -22.23 -7.53 3.40
C ASN A 165 -21.39 -7.54 2.11
N VAL A 166 -20.67 -8.64 1.88
CA VAL A 166 -19.71 -8.78 0.77
C VAL A 166 -20.41 -8.75 -0.59
N GLU A 167 -21.60 -9.33 -0.71
CA GLU A 167 -22.37 -9.36 -1.97
C GLU A 167 -22.79 -7.96 -2.40
N ALA A 168 -23.35 -7.16 -1.47
CA ALA A 168 -23.73 -5.78 -1.76
C ALA A 168 -22.51 -4.90 -2.12
N GLU A 169 -21.36 -5.14 -1.48
CA GLU A 169 -20.09 -4.46 -1.79
C GLU A 169 -19.59 -4.79 -3.20
N GLN A 170 -19.66 -6.06 -3.63
CA GLN A 170 -19.23 -6.50 -4.96
C GLN A 170 -20.16 -5.97 -6.06
N LEU A 171 -21.48 -6.00 -5.83
CA LEU A 171 -22.45 -5.43 -6.77
C LEU A 171 -22.20 -3.93 -6.99
N ALA A 172 -21.98 -3.17 -5.91
CA ALA A 172 -21.68 -1.74 -6.01
C ALA A 172 -20.33 -1.46 -6.71
N PHE A 173 -19.33 -2.34 -6.53
CA PHE A 173 -18.02 -2.21 -7.15
C PHE A 173 -18.06 -2.48 -8.67
N ASN A 174 -18.84 -3.47 -9.11
CA ASN A 174 -18.93 -3.86 -10.52
C ASN A 174 -19.90 -2.99 -11.32
N PHE A 175 -20.94 -2.43 -10.69
CA PHE A 175 -21.91 -1.57 -11.38
C PHE A 175 -21.25 -0.30 -11.95
N SER A 176 -20.16 0.18 -11.35
CA SER A 176 -19.41 1.34 -11.83
C SER A 176 -18.49 1.07 -13.03
N GLU A 177 -18.32 -0.19 -13.46
CA GLU A 177 -17.57 -0.54 -14.69
C GLU A 177 -18.46 -0.63 -15.93
N GLY A 178 -19.78 -0.74 -15.77
CA GLY A 178 -20.73 -1.00 -16.87
C GLY A 178 -21.49 0.20 -17.42
N GLY A 179 -21.02 1.43 -17.18
CA GLY A 179 -21.71 2.66 -17.58
C GLY A 179 -20.94 3.44 -18.65
N GLU A 180 -21.10 3.05 -19.91
CA GLU A 180 -20.97 3.94 -21.08
C GLU A 180 -22.35 4.55 -21.44
#